data_AF-A0A838R3D7-F1
#
_entry.id   AF-A0A838R3D7-F1
#
_cell.length_a   1.000
_cell.length_b   1.000
_cell.length_c   1.000
_cell.angle_alpha   90.00
_cell.angle_beta   90.00
_cell.angle_gamma   90.00
#
_symmetry.space_group_name_H-M   'P 1'
#
loop_
_entity.id
_entity.type
_entity.pdbx_description
1 polymer ?
#
loop_
_entity_poly.entity_id
_entity_poly.type
_entity_poly.pdbx_seq_one_letter_code
_entity_poly.pdbx_strand_id
1 'polypeptide(L)'
;MSDQSSIDRRRFLSVLGVSTGGGALALSGCSTDRVQKLVPYLVQSEDQIPGISTYYASSCAECSEGCGLHVRTREGRAVKLEGNPEHPINRGKLCSRGQASLQGLYNPGRIRAPMVRAANGSFQEISWDDAVARLAGKLTEAAGRVGVISGASRGTFSDLLSEWTAALGGRLVRFQSFDHE
;
A
#
# COMPACT_ATOMS: atom_id res chain seq x y z
N MET A 1 10.14 78.72 -4.59
CA MET A 1 10.54 77.68 -3.63
C MET A 1 9.50 76.58 -3.66
N SER A 2 9.92 75.33 -3.91
CA SER A 2 9.08 74.13 -4.06
C SER A 2 8.27 73.83 -2.81
N ASP A 3 6.97 73.54 -2.99
CA ASP A 3 6.18 72.84 -1.98
C ASP A 3 6.22 71.33 -2.30
N GLN A 4 6.83 70.56 -1.40
CA GLN A 4 7.12 69.14 -1.60
C GLN A 4 5.82 68.31 -1.45
N SER A 5 5.41 67.66 -2.53
CA SER A 5 4.32 66.67 -2.56
C SER A 5 4.53 65.55 -1.53
N SER A 6 3.89 65.66 -0.36
CA SER A 6 3.90 64.58 0.64
C SER A 6 2.93 63.48 0.22
N ILE A 7 3.45 62.26 0.06
CA ILE A 7 2.64 61.08 -0.22
C ILE A 7 1.85 60.75 1.05
N ASP A 8 0.52 60.76 0.95
CA ASP A 8 -0.37 60.40 2.06
C ASP A 8 -0.14 58.93 2.48
N ARG A 9 -0.14 58.65 3.79
CA ARG A 9 0.14 57.34 4.38
C ARG A 9 -0.79 56.26 3.81
N ARG A 10 -2.06 56.61 3.57
CA ARG A 10 -3.05 55.71 2.95
C ARG A 10 -2.67 55.37 1.51
N ARG A 11 -2.17 56.34 0.75
CA ARG A 11 -1.76 56.19 -0.66
C ARG A 11 -0.43 55.43 -0.77
N PHE A 12 0.46 55.61 0.18
CA PHE A 12 1.69 54.81 0.30
C PHE A 12 1.38 53.33 0.57
N LEU A 13 0.51 53.03 1.53
CA LEU A 13 0.12 51.65 1.84
C LEU A 13 -0.69 50.99 0.71
N SER A 14 -1.55 51.75 0.00
CA SER A 14 -2.24 51.21 -1.17
C SER A 14 -1.29 50.86 -2.30
N VAL A 15 -0.29 51.71 -2.57
CA VAL A 15 0.70 51.48 -3.62
C VAL A 15 1.61 50.31 -3.25
N LEU A 16 2.12 50.22 -2.03
CA LEU A 16 2.93 49.08 -1.56
C LEU A 16 2.16 47.75 -1.57
N GLY A 17 0.89 47.77 -1.17
CA GLY A 17 0.01 46.60 -1.22
C GLY A 17 -0.18 46.08 -2.65
N VAL A 18 -0.22 46.97 -3.64
CA VAL A 18 -0.35 46.61 -5.06
C VAL A 18 1.00 46.23 -5.69
N SER A 19 2.10 46.92 -5.34
CA SER A 19 3.38 46.81 -6.07
C SER A 19 4.35 45.75 -5.53
N THR A 20 4.33 45.45 -4.22
CA THR A 20 5.38 44.62 -3.59
C THR A 20 4.91 43.28 -3.01
N GLY A 21 3.61 43.00 -2.97
CA GLY A 21 3.12 41.72 -2.45
C GLY A 21 1.74 41.26 -2.94
N GLY A 22 0.81 42.15 -3.29
CA GLY A 22 -0.55 41.76 -3.67
C GLY A 22 -0.77 41.49 -5.16
N GLY A 23 -0.21 42.30 -6.05
CA GLY A 23 -0.51 42.22 -7.49
C GLY A 23 0.22 41.10 -8.26
N ALA A 24 1.50 40.89 -7.96
CA ALA A 24 2.32 39.89 -8.65
C ALA A 24 2.07 38.45 -8.17
N LEU A 25 1.69 38.26 -6.89
CA LEU A 25 1.34 36.94 -6.34
C LEU A 25 -0.05 36.46 -6.78
N ALA A 26 -0.94 37.37 -7.19
CA ALA A 26 -2.27 37.01 -7.68
C ALA A 26 -2.22 36.30 -9.04
N LEU A 27 -1.21 36.58 -9.87
CA LEU A 27 -1.10 36.01 -11.22
C LEU A 27 -0.38 34.66 -11.24
N SER A 28 0.49 34.37 -10.27
CA SER A 28 1.17 33.08 -10.13
C SER A 28 0.28 31.98 -9.52
N GLY A 29 -0.86 32.35 -8.90
CA GLY A 29 -1.88 31.40 -8.43
C GLY A 29 -2.84 30.92 -9.52
N CYS A 30 -2.96 31.66 -10.64
CA CYS A 30 -3.83 31.33 -11.77
C CYS A 30 -3.01 30.81 -12.96
N SER A 31 -2.16 29.82 -12.73
CA SER A 31 -1.40 29.18 -13.81
C SER A 31 -2.24 28.07 -14.47
N THR A 32 -2.53 28.19 -15.77
CA THR A 32 -3.26 27.18 -16.58
C THR A 32 -2.33 26.11 -17.15
N ASP A 33 -1.07 26.11 -16.74
CA ASP A 33 0.00 25.21 -17.17
C ASP A 33 -0.15 23.78 -16.61
N ARG A 34 -0.95 23.60 -15.55
CA ARG A 34 -1.29 22.28 -15.00
C ARG A 34 -2.76 21.93 -15.21
N VAL A 35 -3.11 21.57 -16.43
CA VAL A 35 -4.42 20.97 -16.73
C VAL A 35 -4.52 19.62 -16.01
N GLN A 36 -5.33 19.54 -14.96
CA GLN A 36 -5.67 18.27 -14.31
C GLN A 36 -6.61 17.47 -15.22
N LYS A 37 -6.22 16.24 -15.56
CA LYS A 37 -7.03 15.35 -16.39
C LYS A 37 -7.94 14.50 -15.50
N LEU A 38 -9.22 14.47 -15.83
CA LEU A 38 -10.19 13.54 -15.25
C LEU A 38 -10.33 12.34 -16.20
N VAL A 39 -9.86 11.17 -15.76
CA VAL A 39 -9.94 9.93 -16.55
C VAL A 39 -11.07 9.08 -15.97
N PRO A 40 -12.21 8.93 -16.67
CA PRO A 40 -13.29 8.07 -16.22
C PRO A 40 -12.95 6.59 -16.43
N TYR A 41 -13.69 5.72 -15.77
CA TYR A 41 -13.65 4.28 -16.05
C TYR A 41 -14.14 4.01 -17.48
N LEU A 42 -13.44 3.12 -18.20
CA LEU A 42 -13.94 2.62 -19.49
C LEU A 42 -15.14 1.70 -19.28
N VAL A 43 -15.05 0.82 -18.28
CA VAL A 43 -16.14 -0.04 -17.80
C VAL A 43 -16.18 0.13 -16.29
N GLN A 44 -17.26 0.73 -15.79
CA GLN A 44 -17.45 0.97 -14.36
C GLN A 44 -17.98 -0.29 -13.68
N SER A 45 -17.43 -0.64 -12.51
CA SER A 45 -18.00 -1.68 -11.65
C SER A 45 -19.28 -1.19 -10.99
N GLU A 46 -20.29 -2.04 -10.90
CA GLU A 46 -21.58 -1.72 -10.26
C GLU A 46 -21.43 -1.42 -8.77
N ASP A 47 -20.42 -2.02 -8.12
CA ASP A 47 -20.14 -1.86 -6.67
C ASP A 47 -19.35 -0.58 -6.33
N GLN A 48 -19.03 0.25 -7.32
CA GLN A 48 -18.17 1.41 -7.13
C GLN A 48 -18.76 2.67 -7.77
N ILE A 49 -19.07 3.65 -6.93
CA ILE A 49 -19.50 4.98 -7.34
C ILE A 49 -18.36 5.96 -7.04
N PRO A 50 -17.76 6.61 -8.07
CA PRO A 50 -16.68 7.57 -7.86
C PRO A 50 -17.06 8.67 -6.86
N GLY A 51 -16.20 8.90 -5.87
CA GLY A 51 -16.41 9.86 -4.79
C GLY A 51 -17.05 9.27 -3.52
N ILE A 52 -17.62 8.07 -3.59
CA ILE A 52 -18.23 7.37 -2.45
C ILE A 52 -17.30 6.24 -2.02
N SER A 53 -16.98 6.17 -0.72
CA SER A 53 -16.14 5.08 -0.21
C SER A 53 -16.95 3.79 -0.03
N THR A 54 -16.41 2.68 -0.53
CA THR A 54 -16.95 1.33 -0.30
C THR A 54 -16.21 0.67 0.86
N TYR A 55 -16.88 -0.23 1.58
CA TYR A 55 -16.30 -0.98 2.69
C TYR A 55 -16.36 -2.48 2.41
N TYR A 56 -15.23 -3.17 2.58
CA TYR A 56 -15.13 -4.62 2.40
C TYR A 56 -14.71 -5.28 3.70
N ALA A 57 -15.36 -6.39 4.07
CA ALA A 57 -14.92 -7.22 5.18
C ALA A 57 -13.71 -8.06 4.77
N SER A 58 -12.68 -8.06 5.61
CA SER A 58 -11.46 -8.86 5.43
C SER A 58 -10.84 -9.20 6.79
N SER A 59 -9.68 -9.83 6.81
CA SER A 59 -8.96 -10.26 8.01
C SER A 59 -7.56 -9.65 8.08
N CYS A 60 -7.14 -9.27 9.28
CA CYS A 60 -5.79 -8.83 9.59
C CYS A 60 -4.85 -10.04 9.72
N ALA A 61 -3.70 -10.00 9.04
CA ALA A 61 -2.66 -11.04 9.09
C ALA A 61 -1.32 -10.52 9.65
N GLU A 62 -1.33 -9.37 10.32
CA GLU A 62 -0.11 -8.78 10.91
C GLU A 62 0.44 -9.59 12.08
N CYS A 63 -0.42 -10.33 12.75
CA CYS A 63 -0.12 -11.11 13.94
C CYS A 63 -0.94 -12.41 13.93
N SER A 64 -0.70 -13.28 14.90
CA SER A 64 -1.30 -14.61 14.86
C SER A 64 -2.81 -14.57 15.10
N GLU A 65 -3.36 -13.54 15.73
CA GLU A 65 -4.71 -13.50 16.30
C GLU A 65 -5.82 -13.56 15.25
N GLY A 66 -5.60 -13.01 14.05
CA GLY A 66 -6.56 -13.07 12.93
C GLY A 66 -7.80 -12.18 13.15
N CYS A 67 -7.60 -10.93 13.56
CA CYS A 67 -8.70 -9.97 13.76
C CYS A 67 -9.47 -9.66 12.46
N GLY A 68 -10.80 -9.53 12.53
CA GLY A 68 -11.62 -9.09 11.40
C GLY A 68 -11.59 -7.58 11.23
N LEU A 69 -11.57 -7.10 9.98
CA LEU A 69 -11.48 -5.69 9.67
C LEU A 69 -12.44 -5.29 8.54
N HIS A 70 -12.77 -4.00 8.51
CA HIS A 70 -13.40 -3.33 7.39
C HIS A 70 -12.35 -2.50 6.66
N VAL A 71 -12.14 -2.80 5.38
CA VAL A 71 -11.30 -2.04 4.48
C VAL A 71 -12.14 -0.95 3.84
N ARG A 72 -11.87 0.31 4.17
CA ARG A 72 -12.42 1.44 3.42
C ARG A 72 -11.61 1.61 2.14
N THR A 73 -12.29 1.51 1.01
CA THR A 73 -11.71 1.70 -0.32
C THR A 73 -12.26 2.95 -0.99
N ARG A 74 -11.44 3.60 -1.80
CA ARG A 74 -11.81 4.67 -2.73
C ARG A 74 -11.43 4.22 -4.13
N GLU A 75 -12.41 4.07 -5.03
CA GLU A 75 -12.15 3.69 -6.43
C GLU A 75 -11.27 2.42 -6.55
N GLY A 76 -11.52 1.43 -5.67
CA GLY A 76 -10.76 0.17 -5.58
C GLY A 76 -9.43 0.25 -4.81
N ARG A 77 -8.99 1.43 -4.38
CA ARG A 77 -7.78 1.62 -3.57
C ARG A 77 -8.11 1.60 -2.07
N ALA A 78 -7.51 0.70 -1.31
CA ALA A 78 -7.64 0.69 0.15
C ALA A 78 -7.01 1.95 0.77
N VAL A 79 -7.75 2.68 1.60
CA VAL A 79 -7.31 3.97 2.16
C VAL A 79 -7.36 4.02 3.67
N LYS A 80 -8.13 3.13 4.32
CA LYS A 80 -8.20 3.02 5.78
C LYS A 80 -8.65 1.62 6.17
N LEU A 81 -8.14 1.13 7.30
CA LEU A 81 -8.59 -0.10 7.95
C LEU A 81 -9.23 0.25 9.28
N GLU A 82 -10.35 -0.39 9.59
CA GLU A 82 -11.00 -0.32 10.89
C GLU A 82 -11.38 -1.73 11.35
N GLY A 83 -11.56 -1.93 12.66
CA GLY A 83 -12.00 -3.24 13.15
C GLY A 83 -13.45 -3.50 12.73
N ASN A 84 -13.78 -4.76 12.42
CA ASN A 84 -15.16 -5.16 12.20
C ASN A 84 -15.89 -5.31 13.55
N PRO A 85 -16.97 -4.54 13.83
CA PRO A 85 -17.76 -4.64 15.07
C PRO A 85 -18.35 -6.04 15.32
N GLU A 86 -18.68 -6.76 14.26
CA GLU A 86 -19.30 -8.09 14.32
C GLU A 86 -18.27 -9.21 14.55
N HIS A 87 -16.98 -8.91 14.42
CA HIS A 87 -15.95 -9.94 14.54
C HIS A 87 -15.65 -10.24 16.03
N PRO A 88 -15.68 -11.53 16.45
CA PRO A 88 -15.70 -11.90 17.86
C PRO A 88 -14.42 -11.53 18.63
N ILE A 89 -13.28 -11.51 17.94
CA ILE A 89 -11.96 -11.29 18.55
C ILE A 89 -11.78 -9.82 18.96
N ASN A 90 -12.09 -8.89 18.05
CA ASN A 90 -11.68 -7.50 18.19
C ASN A 90 -12.87 -6.53 18.34
N ARG A 91 -14.10 -6.96 18.05
CA ARG A 91 -15.35 -6.22 18.33
C ARG A 91 -15.27 -4.75 17.90
N GLY A 92 -14.77 -4.50 16.69
CA GLY A 92 -14.68 -3.16 16.11
C GLY A 92 -13.37 -2.42 16.35
N LYS A 93 -12.45 -2.97 17.16
CA LYS A 93 -11.16 -2.34 17.47
C LYS A 93 -10.03 -2.90 16.60
N LEU A 94 -9.01 -2.11 16.34
CA LEU A 94 -7.81 -2.56 15.61
C LEU A 94 -6.57 -1.98 16.30
N CYS A 95 -5.54 -2.82 16.48
CA CYS A 95 -4.28 -2.41 17.09
C CYS A 95 -3.45 -1.52 16.15
N SER A 96 -2.38 -0.92 16.66
CA SER A 96 -1.46 -0.06 15.90
C SER A 96 -0.86 -0.76 14.69
N ARG A 97 -0.45 -2.03 14.83
CA ARG A 97 0.05 -2.87 13.72
C ARG A 97 -1.00 -3.03 12.61
N GLY A 98 -2.21 -3.43 12.98
CA GLY A 98 -3.32 -3.59 12.03
C GLY A 98 -3.66 -2.29 11.30
N GLN A 99 -3.66 -1.16 12.02
CA GLN A 99 -3.87 0.17 11.44
C GLN A 99 -2.73 0.61 10.50
N ALA A 100 -1.49 0.21 10.80
CA ALA A 100 -0.31 0.54 10.01
C ALA A 100 -0.08 -0.38 8.80
N SER A 101 -0.76 -1.53 8.71
CA SER A 101 -0.55 -2.51 7.64
C SER A 101 -0.73 -1.97 6.21
N LEU A 102 -1.54 -0.90 6.03
CA LEU A 102 -1.64 -0.19 4.75
C LEU A 102 -0.30 0.41 4.29
N GLN A 103 0.57 0.81 5.23
CA GLN A 103 1.91 1.28 4.88
C GLN A 103 2.73 0.15 4.27
N GLY A 104 2.56 -1.08 4.75
CA GLY A 104 3.15 -2.28 4.15
C GLY A 104 2.68 -2.48 2.71
N LEU A 105 1.38 -2.37 2.44
CA LEU A 105 0.80 -2.52 1.11
C LEU A 105 1.36 -1.50 0.09
N TYR A 106 1.48 -0.23 0.52
CA TYR A 106 1.94 0.88 -0.32
C TYR A 106 3.43 1.24 -0.15
N ASN A 107 4.22 0.39 0.48
CA ASN A 107 5.64 0.65 0.68
C ASN A 107 6.37 0.70 -0.68
N PRO A 108 7.09 1.80 -1.00
CA PRO A 108 7.79 1.93 -2.29
C PRO A 108 8.95 0.94 -2.47
N GLY A 109 9.51 0.42 -1.36
CA GLY A 109 10.58 -0.55 -1.31
C GLY A 109 10.15 -2.02 -1.40
N ARG A 110 8.87 -2.30 -1.69
CA ARG A 110 8.42 -3.68 -1.95
C ARG A 110 9.13 -4.26 -3.16
N ILE A 111 9.45 -5.55 -3.07
CA ILE A 111 9.92 -6.36 -4.19
C ILE A 111 8.77 -6.46 -5.21
N ARG A 112 9.01 -6.04 -6.45
CA ARG A 112 7.98 -5.89 -7.50
C ARG A 112 7.90 -7.09 -8.45
N ALA A 113 9.01 -7.83 -8.58
CA ALA A 113 9.13 -9.00 -9.44
C ALA A 113 9.97 -10.09 -8.74
N PRO A 114 9.83 -11.36 -9.15
CA PRO A 114 10.72 -12.42 -8.68
C PRO A 114 12.19 -12.10 -8.99
N MET A 115 13.08 -12.49 -8.07
CA MET A 115 14.51 -12.19 -8.14
C MET A 115 15.33 -13.48 -8.11
N VAL A 116 16.39 -13.55 -8.91
CA VAL A 116 17.37 -14.63 -8.89
C VAL A 116 18.74 -14.09 -8.49
N ARG A 117 19.47 -14.85 -7.66
CA ARG A 117 20.84 -14.50 -7.29
C ARG A 117 21.81 -14.92 -8.39
N ALA A 118 22.54 -13.97 -8.93
CA ALA A 118 23.60 -14.20 -9.91
C ALA A 118 24.89 -14.69 -9.23
N ALA A 119 25.83 -15.21 -10.04
CA ALA A 119 27.09 -15.77 -9.56
C ALA A 119 27.97 -14.74 -8.81
N ASN A 120 27.88 -13.46 -9.19
CA ASN A 120 28.55 -12.35 -8.51
C ASN A 120 27.85 -11.91 -7.20
N GLY A 121 26.77 -12.58 -6.81
CA GLY A 121 26.00 -12.30 -5.61
C GLY A 121 24.94 -11.20 -5.74
N SER A 122 24.82 -10.53 -6.89
CA SER A 122 23.74 -9.56 -7.13
C SER A 122 22.41 -10.27 -7.40
N PHE A 123 21.28 -9.58 -7.20
CA PHE A 123 19.96 -10.08 -7.58
C PHE A 123 19.52 -9.47 -8.91
N GLN A 124 18.93 -10.29 -9.77
CA GLN A 124 18.40 -9.89 -11.07
C GLN A 124 16.91 -10.24 -11.15
N GLU A 125 16.10 -9.32 -11.68
CA GLU A 125 14.67 -9.55 -11.91
C GLU A 125 14.47 -10.60 -13.01
N ILE A 126 13.48 -11.49 -12.81
CA ILE A 126 13.05 -12.48 -13.79
C ILE A 126 11.53 -12.46 -13.92
N SER A 127 11.00 -13.09 -14.98
CA SER A 127 9.56 -13.24 -15.15
C SER A 127 8.96 -14.23 -14.13
N TRP A 128 7.65 -14.14 -13.92
CA TRP A 128 6.93 -15.12 -13.09
C TRP A 128 6.98 -16.53 -13.68
N ASP A 129 6.86 -16.66 -15.00
CA ASP A 129 6.93 -17.95 -15.69
C ASP A 129 8.30 -18.60 -15.49
N ASP A 130 9.38 -17.82 -15.63
CA ASP A 130 10.74 -18.30 -15.36
C ASP A 130 10.93 -18.71 -13.90
N ALA A 131 10.40 -17.93 -12.96
CA ALA A 131 10.50 -18.21 -11.53
C ALA A 131 9.81 -19.53 -11.17
N VAL A 132 8.59 -19.73 -11.67
CA VAL A 132 7.81 -20.95 -11.45
C VAL A 132 8.49 -22.16 -12.10
N ALA A 133 8.95 -22.04 -13.34
CA ALA A 133 9.66 -23.12 -14.03
C ALA A 133 10.95 -23.52 -13.32
N ARG A 134 11.73 -22.54 -12.84
CA ARG A 134 12.95 -22.78 -12.03
C ARG A 134 12.64 -23.49 -10.72
N LEU A 135 11.59 -23.07 -10.02
CA LEU A 135 11.17 -23.72 -8.78
C LEU A 135 10.79 -25.18 -9.03
N ALA A 136 9.94 -25.44 -10.05
CA ALA A 136 9.51 -26.78 -10.41
C ALA A 136 10.69 -27.69 -10.79
N GLY A 137 11.65 -27.18 -11.58
CA GLY A 137 12.88 -27.91 -11.90
C GLY A 137 13.69 -28.26 -10.66
N LYS A 138 13.88 -27.30 -9.74
CA LYS A 138 14.64 -27.53 -8.50
C LYS A 138 13.95 -28.51 -7.54
N LEU A 139 12.62 -28.48 -7.46
CA LEU A 139 11.86 -29.44 -6.67
C LEU A 139 12.02 -30.87 -7.23
N THR A 140 12.04 -31.01 -8.55
CA THR A 140 12.27 -32.30 -9.22
C THR A 140 13.68 -32.83 -8.94
N GLU A 141 14.70 -31.98 -9.08
CA GLU A 141 16.10 -32.32 -8.76
C GLU A 141 16.32 -32.68 -7.27
N ALA A 142 15.57 -32.04 -6.36
CA ALA A 142 15.69 -32.29 -4.93
C ALA A 142 15.23 -33.70 -4.53
N ALA A 143 14.33 -34.32 -5.30
CA ALA A 143 13.84 -35.69 -5.11
C ALA A 143 13.42 -35.99 -3.67
N GLY A 144 12.53 -35.16 -3.10
CA GLY A 144 12.01 -35.32 -1.74
C GLY A 144 12.83 -34.67 -0.64
N ARG A 145 14.04 -34.18 -0.93
CA ARG A 145 14.87 -33.44 0.04
C ARG A 145 14.46 -31.97 0.13
N VAL A 146 13.19 -31.72 0.44
CA VAL A 146 12.59 -30.38 0.48
C VAL A 146 12.23 -30.02 1.92
N GLY A 147 12.73 -28.89 2.40
CA GLY A 147 12.31 -28.27 3.66
C GLY A 147 11.52 -27.00 3.36
N VAL A 148 10.29 -26.91 3.87
CA VAL A 148 9.44 -25.72 3.74
C VAL A 148 9.38 -25.06 5.10
N ILE A 149 9.72 -23.77 5.17
CA ILE A 149 9.60 -22.98 6.40
C ILE A 149 8.48 -21.96 6.18
N SER A 150 7.47 -21.98 7.04
CA SER A 150 6.34 -21.06 6.95
C SER A 150 6.05 -20.38 8.28
N GLY A 151 5.49 -19.17 8.21
CA GLY A 151 4.89 -18.50 9.36
C GLY A 151 3.64 -19.23 9.88
N ALA A 152 3.04 -18.67 10.93
CA ALA A 152 1.75 -19.12 11.45
C ALA A 152 0.60 -18.75 10.49
N SER A 153 0.44 -19.50 9.40
CA SER A 153 -0.70 -19.38 8.50
C SER A 153 -1.89 -20.23 8.99
N ARG A 154 -3.10 -19.67 8.87
CA ARG A 154 -4.36 -20.29 9.30
C ARG A 154 -5.25 -20.62 8.10
N GLY A 155 -6.21 -21.52 8.33
CA GLY A 155 -7.23 -21.88 7.34
C GLY A 155 -6.67 -22.66 6.15
N THR A 156 -7.33 -22.52 5.00
CA THR A 156 -7.10 -23.34 3.79
C THR A 156 -5.67 -23.31 3.27
N PHE A 157 -4.96 -22.20 3.41
CA PHE A 157 -3.56 -22.11 2.99
C PHE A 157 -2.64 -23.01 3.84
N SER A 158 -2.96 -23.18 5.13
CA SER A 158 -2.20 -24.04 6.05
C SER A 158 -2.30 -25.51 5.62
N ASP A 159 -3.51 -25.92 5.27
CA ASP A 159 -3.82 -27.30 4.84
C ASP A 159 -3.20 -27.57 3.47
N LEU A 160 -3.39 -26.65 2.52
CA LEU A 160 -2.78 -26.71 1.20
C LEU A 160 -1.25 -26.84 1.29
N LEU A 161 -0.60 -26.03 2.12
CA LEU A 161 0.85 -26.07 2.26
C LEU A 161 1.33 -27.39 2.86
N SER A 162 0.57 -27.94 3.82
CA SER A 162 0.85 -29.24 4.42
C SER A 162 0.72 -30.37 3.40
N GLU A 163 -0.39 -30.42 2.67
CA GLU A 163 -0.65 -31.41 1.62
C GLU A 163 0.38 -31.32 0.48
N TRP A 164 0.65 -30.11 0.01
CA TRP A 164 1.65 -29.86 -1.03
C TRP A 164 3.05 -30.31 -0.59
N THR A 165 3.45 -30.01 0.65
CA THR A 165 4.76 -30.43 1.17
C THR A 165 4.83 -31.95 1.34
N ALA A 166 3.74 -32.58 1.81
CA ALA A 166 3.66 -34.03 1.94
C ALA A 166 3.73 -34.74 0.59
N ALA A 167 3.06 -34.20 -0.44
CA ALA A 167 3.11 -34.72 -1.81
C ALA A 167 4.51 -34.66 -2.42
N LEU A 168 5.32 -33.66 -2.01
CA LEU A 168 6.72 -33.56 -2.39
C LEU A 168 7.64 -34.52 -1.60
N GLY A 169 7.14 -35.21 -0.57
CA GLY A 169 7.97 -35.98 0.37
C GLY A 169 8.83 -35.10 1.29
N GLY A 170 8.51 -33.81 1.39
CA GLY A 170 9.27 -32.83 2.14
C GLY A 170 8.84 -32.71 3.61
N ARG A 171 9.50 -31.82 4.34
CA ARG A 171 9.18 -31.50 5.75
C ARG A 171 8.77 -30.04 5.87
N LEU A 172 7.57 -29.82 6.41
CA LEU A 172 7.09 -28.49 6.79
C LEU A 172 7.53 -28.16 8.22
N VAL A 173 8.17 -27.00 8.39
CA VAL A 173 8.55 -26.42 9.68
C VAL A 173 7.78 -25.12 9.86
N ARG A 174 6.94 -25.07 10.89
CA ARG A 174 6.23 -23.84 11.25
C ARG A 174 7.10 -23.04 12.20
N PHE A 175 7.48 -21.85 11.78
CA PHE A 175 8.24 -20.90 12.57
C PHE A 175 7.33 -19.75 12.97
N GLN A 176 7.27 -19.47 14.27
CA GLN A 176 6.62 -18.27 14.79
C GLN A 176 7.72 -17.39 15.34
N SER A 177 7.91 -16.21 14.74
CA SER A 177 8.73 -15.18 15.35
C SER A 177 8.10 -14.80 16.69
N PHE A 178 8.92 -14.58 17.71
CA PHE A 178 8.49 -14.21 19.07
C PHE A 178 7.91 -12.77 19.13
N ASP A 179 7.24 -12.29 18.09
CA ASP A 179 6.76 -10.90 17.95
C ASP A 179 5.46 -10.64 18.76
N HIS A 180 5.30 -11.35 19.88
CA HIS A 180 4.15 -11.24 20.81
C HIS A 180 4.43 -10.36 22.02
N GLU A 181 5.63 -9.77 22.10
CA GLU A 181 5.98 -8.75 23.10
C GLU A 181 5.70 -7.32 22.60
#